data_AF-A0A2V9IMD2-F1
#
_entry.id   AF-A0A2V9IMD2-F1
#
_cell.length_a   1.000
_cell.length_b   1.000
_cell.length_c   1.000
_cell.angle_alpha   90.00
_cell.angle_beta   90.00
_cell.angle_gamma   90.00
#
_symmetry.space_group_name_H-M   'P 1'
#
loop_
_entity.id
_entity.type
_entity.pdbx_description
1 polymer ?
#
loop_
_entity_poly.entity_id
_entity_poly.type
_entity_poly.pdbx_seq_one_letter_code
_entity_poly.pdbx_strand_id
1 'polypeptide(L)'
;MAFVTLIVLGVMIPSNSYAGVEDILGKWVAKAVTPNGPIELQLEIKMEGNQLVGAMAGLQGSVPLSNLKFEDPDLSLEATLAGTTFKLTGTLKDGKFAGNYEQVGADLKGIWTAERKASSAAAADPAEIAGAWASVAVTPHGDLTVTLDLKQEGDKVTGSVSSETGALPIQAASFKENMLQFDVVFGGNRYRIEALLKDGKLSGQWSSVGGSDSGAWSATRKIVAPAPSAAAASLDGTWNSVALTPDGDNIVFVLELKQAGENVTGNAVAPDGKIPIQKATFVNSVLTFDIQYSGSTYRIQANMESGKLTGKWSAINGQETGSWSATRKSP
;
A
#
# COMPACT_ATOMS: atom_id res chain seq x y z
N MET A 1 -9.51 -30.12 66.20
CA MET A 1 -9.45 -29.26 65.00
C MET A 1 -8.55 -29.96 64.00
N ALA A 2 -9.14 -30.62 63.01
CA ALA A 2 -8.40 -31.32 61.96
C ALA A 2 -8.19 -30.34 60.79
N PHE A 3 -6.95 -30.05 60.44
CA PHE A 3 -6.61 -29.29 59.24
C PHE A 3 -6.76 -30.23 58.04
N VAL A 4 -7.72 -29.91 57.16
CA VAL A 4 -7.87 -30.54 55.85
C VAL A 4 -6.83 -29.90 54.93
N THR A 5 -5.80 -30.65 54.57
CA THR A 5 -4.85 -30.28 53.52
C THR A 5 -5.58 -30.39 52.17
N LEU A 6 -5.85 -29.24 51.56
CA LEU A 6 -6.40 -29.13 50.22
C LEU A 6 -5.30 -29.54 49.22
N ILE A 7 -5.37 -30.77 48.70
CA ILE A 7 -4.61 -31.16 47.51
C ILE A 7 -5.28 -30.46 46.34
N VAL A 8 -4.70 -29.33 45.92
CA VAL A 8 -5.03 -28.71 44.64
C VAL A 8 -4.46 -29.63 43.56
N LEU A 9 -5.34 -30.48 43.02
CA LEU A 9 -5.08 -31.22 41.79
C LEU A 9 -4.99 -30.17 40.67
N GLY A 10 -3.76 -29.74 40.38
CA GLY A 10 -3.50 -28.92 39.20
C GLY A 10 -3.89 -29.73 37.98
N VAL A 11 -5.05 -29.43 37.39
CA VAL A 11 -5.33 -29.80 36.01
C VAL A 11 -4.25 -29.09 35.20
N MET A 12 -3.22 -29.82 34.79
CA MET A 12 -2.41 -29.42 33.65
C MET A 12 -3.37 -29.35 32.48
N ILE A 13 -3.88 -28.16 32.22
CA ILE A 13 -4.30 -27.80 30.86
C ILE A 13 -3.01 -27.99 30.05
N PRO A 14 -2.97 -28.90 29.06
CA PRO A 14 -1.81 -28.96 28.19
C PRO A 14 -1.65 -27.56 27.62
N SER A 15 -0.58 -26.88 28.05
CA SER A 15 -0.08 -25.70 27.38
C SER A 15 0.29 -26.20 26.00
N ASN A 16 -0.66 -26.15 25.06
CA ASN A 16 -0.39 -26.31 23.64
C ASN A 16 0.58 -25.19 23.32
N SER A 17 1.86 -25.50 23.43
CA SER A 17 2.95 -24.66 22.95
C SER A 17 2.74 -24.56 21.45
N TYR A 18 2.28 -23.40 21.00
CA TYR A 18 2.22 -23.01 19.60
C TYR A 18 3.63 -22.76 19.05
N ALA A 19 4.53 -23.73 19.23
CA ALA A 19 5.86 -23.70 18.64
C ALA A 19 5.71 -23.67 17.11
N GLY A 20 6.41 -22.75 16.45
CA GLY A 20 6.35 -22.59 15.00
C GLY A 20 5.04 -22.01 14.44
N VAL A 21 4.07 -21.61 15.28
CA VAL A 21 2.80 -21.07 14.76
C VAL A 21 2.98 -19.81 13.93
N GLU A 22 3.98 -18.99 14.28
CA GLU A 22 4.37 -17.79 13.54
C GLU A 22 4.76 -18.11 12.09
N ASP A 23 5.26 -19.33 11.84
CA ASP A 23 5.66 -19.77 10.50
C ASP A 23 4.47 -20.05 9.57
N ILE A 24 3.27 -20.20 10.14
CA ILE A 24 2.04 -20.50 9.40
C ILE A 24 1.06 -19.31 9.31
N LEU A 25 1.24 -18.28 10.13
CA LEU A 25 0.39 -17.09 10.10
C LEU A 25 0.54 -16.32 8.78
N GLY A 26 -0.56 -15.70 8.36
CA GLY A 26 -0.64 -14.86 7.18
C GLY A 26 -1.38 -15.50 6.01
N LYS A 27 -1.10 -14.98 4.81
CA LYS A 27 -1.80 -15.34 3.57
C LYS A 27 -0.93 -16.25 2.68
N TRP A 28 -1.58 -17.25 2.12
CA TRP A 28 -1.00 -18.32 1.34
C TRP A 28 -1.74 -18.45 0.00
N VAL A 29 -1.00 -18.68 -1.08
CA VAL A 29 -1.59 -19.06 -2.37
C VAL A 29 -1.56 -20.58 -2.43
N ALA A 30 -2.72 -21.19 -2.21
CA ALA A 30 -2.91 -22.63 -2.28
C ALA A 30 -3.29 -23.03 -3.70
N LYS A 31 -2.52 -23.93 -4.30
CA LYS A 31 -2.80 -24.55 -5.59
C LYS A 31 -3.18 -26.00 -5.36
N ALA A 32 -4.35 -26.39 -5.82
CA ALA A 32 -4.84 -27.77 -5.73
C ALA A 32 -4.98 -28.36 -7.14
N VAL A 33 -4.49 -29.58 -7.34
CA VAL A 33 -4.62 -30.30 -8.62
C VAL A 33 -5.93 -31.08 -8.60
N THR A 34 -6.92 -30.65 -9.38
CA THR A 34 -8.22 -31.32 -9.49
C THR A 34 -8.38 -32.04 -10.84
N PRO A 35 -9.33 -32.99 -10.98
CA PRO A 35 -9.62 -33.63 -12.26
C PRO A 35 -10.01 -32.64 -13.38
N ASN A 36 -10.57 -31.48 -13.02
CA ASN A 36 -11.01 -30.45 -13.95
C ASN A 36 -9.91 -29.41 -14.25
N GLY A 37 -8.68 -29.65 -13.77
CA GLY A 37 -7.55 -28.74 -13.88
C GLY A 37 -7.08 -28.18 -12.53
N PRO A 38 -5.89 -27.56 -12.50
CA PRO A 38 -5.39 -26.92 -11.29
C PRO A 38 -6.27 -25.72 -10.93
N ILE A 39 -6.58 -25.58 -9.65
CA ILE A 39 -7.28 -24.42 -9.10
C ILE A 39 -6.37 -23.68 -8.13
N GLU A 40 -6.56 -22.38 -8.01
CA GLU A 40 -5.85 -21.52 -7.08
C GLU A 40 -6.83 -20.90 -6.09
N LEU A 41 -6.48 -20.95 -4.81
CA LEU A 41 -7.27 -20.48 -3.67
C LEU A 41 -6.36 -19.65 -2.75
N GLN A 42 -6.95 -18.72 -2.01
CA GLN A 42 -6.23 -17.94 -1.00
C GLN A 42 -6.57 -18.45 0.38
N LEU A 43 -5.55 -18.92 1.11
CA LEU A 43 -5.67 -19.38 2.49
C LEU A 43 -5.14 -18.27 3.41
N GLU A 44 -5.91 -17.84 4.39
CA GLU A 44 -5.49 -16.90 5.43
C GLU A 44 -5.58 -17.59 6.79
N ILE A 45 -4.51 -17.53 7.56
CA ILE A 45 -4.41 -18.09 8.92
C ILE A 45 -4.01 -16.97 9.87
N LYS A 46 -4.75 -16.82 10.97
CA LYS A 46 -4.49 -15.79 12.00
C LYS A 46 -4.77 -16.34 13.40
N MET A 47 -4.27 -15.62 14.40
CA MET A 47 -4.62 -15.87 15.80
C MET A 47 -5.79 -14.97 16.21
N GLU A 48 -6.84 -15.56 16.78
CA GLU A 48 -7.87 -14.84 17.53
C GLU A 48 -7.79 -15.25 19.00
N GLY A 49 -7.22 -14.38 19.83
CA GLY A 49 -6.87 -14.71 21.20
C GLY A 49 -5.87 -15.87 21.24
N ASN A 50 -6.29 -17.01 21.79
CA ASN A 50 -5.46 -18.21 21.94
C ASN A 50 -5.83 -19.33 20.94
N GLN A 51 -6.60 -19.00 19.89
CA GLN A 51 -7.10 -19.96 18.90
C GLN A 51 -6.62 -19.61 17.49
N LEU A 52 -6.17 -20.64 16.76
CA LEU A 52 -5.95 -20.57 15.32
C LEU A 52 -7.31 -20.50 14.60
N VAL A 53 -7.48 -19.46 13.81
CA VAL A 53 -8.63 -19.33 12.90
C VAL A 53 -8.11 -19.08 11.50
N GLY A 54 -8.87 -19.49 10.50
CA GLY A 54 -8.50 -19.22 9.12
C GLY A 54 -9.69 -19.15 8.19
N ALA A 55 -9.43 -18.66 6.99
CA ALA A 55 -10.41 -18.56 5.92
C ALA A 55 -9.77 -18.99 4.59
N MET A 56 -10.59 -19.55 3.70
CA MET A 56 -10.21 -19.91 2.34
C MET A 56 -11.09 -19.13 1.36
N ALA A 57 -10.47 -18.30 0.53
CA ALA A 57 -11.15 -17.52 -0.49
C ALA A 57 -10.92 -18.09 -1.90
N GLY A 58 -12.01 -18.23 -2.65
CA GLY A 58 -12.03 -18.65 -4.05
C GLY A 58 -12.94 -17.76 -4.90
N LEU A 59 -13.27 -18.22 -6.11
CA LEU A 59 -14.09 -17.46 -7.09
C LEU A 59 -15.50 -17.10 -6.59
N GLN A 60 -16.02 -17.82 -5.58
CA GLN A 60 -17.38 -17.66 -5.07
C GLN A 60 -17.43 -16.92 -3.72
N GLY A 61 -16.29 -16.41 -3.23
CA GLY A 61 -16.19 -15.71 -1.95
C GLY A 61 -15.26 -16.40 -0.95
N SER A 62 -15.28 -15.90 0.28
CA SER A 62 -14.45 -16.39 1.40
C SER A 62 -15.27 -17.29 2.32
N VAL A 63 -14.73 -18.45 2.66
CA VAL A 63 -15.33 -19.40 3.61
C VAL A 63 -14.42 -19.58 4.82
N PRO A 64 -14.95 -19.61 6.05
CA PRO A 64 -14.14 -19.91 7.24
C PRO A 64 -13.70 -21.38 7.22
N LEU A 65 -12.51 -21.63 7.78
CA LEU A 65 -11.98 -22.97 7.98
C LEU A 65 -12.54 -23.60 9.25
N SER A 66 -12.70 -24.91 9.22
CA SER A 66 -13.03 -25.75 10.38
C SER A 66 -11.87 -26.69 10.67
N ASN A 67 -11.80 -27.22 11.89
CA ASN A 67 -10.77 -28.20 12.30
C ASN A 67 -9.32 -27.77 11.98
N LEU A 68 -9.03 -26.47 11.99
CA LEU A 68 -7.69 -25.93 11.77
C LEU A 68 -6.80 -26.26 12.97
N LYS A 69 -5.80 -27.12 12.76
CA LYS A 69 -4.80 -27.51 13.75
C LYS A 69 -3.42 -27.48 13.13
N PHE A 70 -2.46 -27.02 13.92
CA PHE A 70 -1.06 -27.01 13.55
C PHE A 70 -0.22 -27.60 14.68
N GLU A 71 0.60 -28.59 14.32
CA GLU A 71 1.59 -29.23 15.16
C GLU A 71 2.87 -29.31 14.32
N ASP A 72 3.77 -28.33 14.46
CA ASP A 72 4.97 -28.17 13.61
C ASP A 72 5.66 -29.51 13.30
N PRO A 73 5.81 -29.90 12.01
CA PRO A 73 5.53 -29.13 10.78
C PRO A 73 4.16 -29.34 10.14
N ASP A 74 3.26 -30.09 10.78
CA ASP A 74 2.03 -30.60 10.19
C ASP A 74 0.82 -29.68 10.39
N LEU A 75 0.08 -29.44 9.31
CA LEU A 75 -1.15 -28.67 9.24
C LEU A 75 -2.31 -29.59 8.85
N SER A 76 -3.42 -29.49 9.58
CA SER A 76 -4.71 -30.08 9.19
C SER A 76 -5.82 -29.05 9.23
N LEU A 77 -6.71 -29.07 8.24
CA LEU A 77 -7.85 -28.16 8.15
C LEU A 77 -8.98 -28.76 7.31
N GLU A 78 -10.18 -28.23 7.50
CA GLU A 78 -11.36 -28.52 6.70
C GLU A 78 -11.93 -27.24 6.07
N ALA A 79 -12.32 -27.33 4.80
CA ALA A 79 -12.96 -26.23 4.08
C ALA A 79 -14.22 -26.73 3.36
N THR A 80 -15.32 -25.99 3.47
CA THR A 80 -16.56 -26.28 2.75
C THR A 80 -16.71 -25.32 1.58
N LEU A 81 -16.46 -25.81 0.37
CA LEU A 81 -16.51 -25.04 -0.87
C LEU A 81 -17.71 -25.49 -1.69
N ALA A 82 -18.58 -24.56 -2.08
CA ALA A 82 -19.81 -24.83 -2.84
C ALA A 82 -20.67 -25.97 -2.26
N GLY A 83 -20.76 -26.06 -0.93
CA GLY A 83 -21.52 -27.10 -0.22
C GLY A 83 -20.83 -28.46 -0.10
N THR A 84 -19.58 -28.58 -0.55
CA THR A 84 -18.78 -29.81 -0.46
C THR A 84 -17.62 -29.60 0.53
N THR A 85 -17.46 -30.52 1.48
CA THR A 85 -16.38 -30.46 2.47
C THR A 85 -15.15 -31.22 1.99
N PHE A 86 -14.00 -30.56 2.12
CA PHE A 86 -12.68 -31.12 1.82
C PHE A 86 -11.83 -31.11 3.09
N LYS A 87 -11.16 -32.23 3.36
CA LYS A 87 -10.11 -32.33 4.37
C LYS A 87 -8.78 -32.12 3.69
N LEU A 88 -7.96 -31.25 4.25
CA LEU A 88 -6.61 -30.96 3.77
C LEU A 88 -5.62 -31.28 4.89
N THR A 89 -4.59 -32.04 4.54
CA THR A 89 -3.40 -32.26 5.37
C THR A 89 -2.17 -31.81 4.60
N GLY A 90 -1.18 -31.23 5.29
CA GLY A 90 0.07 -30.87 4.65
C GLY A 90 1.17 -30.59 5.64
N THR A 91 2.40 -30.60 5.15
CA THR A 91 3.61 -30.40 5.96
C THR A 91 4.32 -29.13 5.49
N LEU A 92 4.75 -28.30 6.43
CA LEU A 92 5.55 -27.10 6.16
C LEU A 92 7.02 -27.50 6.00
N LYS A 93 7.60 -27.20 4.85
CA LYS A 93 9.03 -27.37 4.59
C LYS A 93 9.54 -26.24 3.71
N ASP A 94 10.66 -25.64 4.09
CA ASP A 94 11.31 -24.55 3.34
C ASP A 94 10.34 -23.40 2.99
N GLY A 95 9.43 -23.06 3.92
CA GLY A 95 8.44 -21.99 3.75
C GLY A 95 7.28 -22.31 2.80
N LYS A 96 7.08 -23.58 2.45
CA LYS A 96 6.01 -24.06 1.58
C LYS A 96 5.27 -25.22 2.23
N PHE A 97 3.95 -25.22 2.10
CA PHE A 97 3.13 -26.38 2.40
C PHE A 97 3.05 -27.28 1.18
N ALA A 98 3.16 -28.58 1.40
CA ALA A 98 2.79 -29.61 0.45
C ALA A 98 2.01 -30.72 1.15
N GLY A 99 0.97 -31.22 0.51
CA GLY A 99 0.10 -32.21 1.13
C GLY A 99 -1.01 -32.73 0.24
N ASN A 100 -1.98 -33.40 0.87
CA ASN A 100 -3.09 -34.04 0.19
C ASN A 100 -4.42 -33.43 0.61
N TYR A 101 -5.38 -33.46 -0.30
CA TYR A 101 -6.77 -33.17 0.01
C TYR A 101 -7.65 -34.36 -0.34
N GLU A 102 -8.73 -34.55 0.41
CA GLU A 102 -9.76 -35.55 0.16
C GLU A 102 -11.15 -34.93 0.31
N GLN A 103 -12.08 -35.30 -0.58
CA GLN A 103 -13.48 -34.93 -0.47
C GLN A 103 -14.15 -35.84 0.56
N VAL A 104 -14.86 -35.26 1.53
CA VAL A 104 -15.64 -36.04 2.49
C VAL A 104 -16.85 -36.66 1.76
N GLY A 105 -16.98 -37.98 1.84
CA GLY A 105 -18.12 -38.71 1.26
C GLY A 105 -17.96 -39.07 -0.22
N ALA A 106 -16.78 -38.88 -0.82
CA ALA A 106 -16.47 -39.34 -2.17
C ALA A 106 -15.00 -39.76 -2.29
N ASP A 107 -14.65 -40.55 -3.31
CA ASP A 107 -13.28 -41.00 -3.57
C ASP A 107 -12.38 -39.95 -4.27
N LEU A 108 -12.81 -38.69 -4.28
CA LEU A 108 -12.03 -37.61 -4.87
C LEU A 108 -10.90 -37.20 -3.92
N LYS A 109 -9.66 -37.34 -4.41
CA LYS A 109 -8.44 -36.92 -3.70
C LYS A 109 -7.46 -36.27 -4.67
N GLY A 110 -6.57 -35.45 -4.14
CA GLY A 110 -5.52 -34.82 -4.93
C GLY A 110 -4.42 -34.22 -4.07
N ILE A 111 -3.48 -33.56 -4.74
CA ILE A 111 -2.33 -32.91 -4.12
C ILE A 111 -2.61 -31.41 -4.08
N TRP A 112 -2.23 -30.78 -2.98
CA TRP A 112 -2.16 -29.33 -2.89
C TRP A 112 -0.77 -28.89 -2.44
N THR A 113 -0.42 -27.70 -2.88
CA THR A 113 0.74 -26.97 -2.39
C THR A 113 0.27 -25.60 -1.99
N ALA A 114 0.80 -25.03 -0.92
CA ALA A 114 0.68 -23.61 -0.71
C ALA A 114 2.04 -22.98 -0.52
N GLU A 115 2.29 -21.95 -1.28
CA GLU A 115 3.40 -21.05 -1.02
C GLU A 115 2.84 -19.85 -0.28
N ARG A 116 3.66 -19.19 0.54
CA ARG A 116 3.29 -17.87 1.03
C ARG A 116 2.83 -17.09 -0.18
N LYS A 117 1.64 -16.49 -0.10
CA LYS A 117 1.22 -15.58 -1.14
C LYS A 117 2.38 -14.63 -1.25
N ALA A 118 3.07 -14.63 -2.41
CA ALA A 118 3.99 -13.59 -2.76
C ALA A 118 3.12 -12.37 -2.73
N SER A 119 3.08 -11.76 -1.56
CA SER A 119 2.43 -10.52 -1.41
C SER A 119 3.23 -9.68 -2.39
N SER A 120 2.58 -9.02 -3.35
CA SER A 120 2.99 -7.64 -3.60
C SER A 120 3.21 -7.11 -2.20
N ALA A 121 4.48 -6.95 -1.78
CA ALA A 121 4.89 -7.07 -0.40
C ALA A 121 3.73 -6.59 0.48
N ALA A 122 3.15 -7.49 1.29
CA ALA A 122 2.53 -7.05 2.51
C ALA A 122 3.74 -6.37 3.06
N ALA A 123 3.73 -5.05 2.95
CA ALA A 123 4.83 -4.28 3.41
C ALA A 123 4.96 -4.83 4.83
N ALA A 124 6.02 -5.63 5.09
CA ALA A 124 6.86 -5.34 6.25
C ALA A 124 6.88 -3.84 6.17
N ASP A 125 6.12 -3.24 7.11
CA ASP A 125 5.40 -1.99 6.92
C ASP A 125 6.23 -1.03 6.06
N PRO A 126 5.69 0.04 5.45
CA PRO A 126 6.57 1.16 5.14
C PRO A 126 7.14 1.78 6.46
N ALA A 127 7.41 0.96 7.48
CA ALA A 127 7.35 1.14 8.89
C ALA A 127 5.93 1.62 9.31
N GLU A 128 5.42 1.07 10.43
CA GLU A 128 4.00 0.98 10.84
C GLU A 128 3.15 2.22 10.54
N ILE A 129 3.78 3.40 10.52
CA ILE A 129 3.13 4.69 10.32
C ILE A 129 3.32 5.37 8.97
N ALA A 130 4.14 4.85 8.06
CA ALA A 130 4.34 5.54 6.80
C ALA A 130 3.13 5.51 5.86
N GLY A 131 3.17 6.44 4.91
CA GLY A 131 2.09 6.75 3.99
C GLY A 131 1.46 8.11 4.27
N ALA A 132 0.41 8.40 3.50
CA ALA A 132 -0.34 9.63 3.60
C ALA A 132 -1.51 9.50 4.58
N TRP A 133 -1.65 10.48 5.46
CA TRP A 133 -2.67 10.55 6.48
C TRP A 133 -3.47 11.84 6.31
N ALA A 134 -4.80 11.75 6.37
CA ALA A 134 -5.65 12.92 6.51
C ALA A 134 -5.72 13.24 8.00
N SER A 135 -5.19 14.39 8.41
CA SER A 135 -5.09 14.79 9.81
C SER A 135 -5.88 16.04 10.14
N VAL A 136 -6.39 16.09 11.36
CA VAL A 136 -7.21 17.18 11.91
C VAL A 136 -6.64 17.56 13.26
N ALA A 137 -6.31 18.84 13.42
CA ALA A 137 -5.94 19.45 14.70
C ALA A 137 -7.08 20.38 15.15
N VAL A 138 -7.64 20.12 16.33
CA VAL A 138 -8.68 20.98 16.92
C VAL A 138 -7.98 22.16 17.59
N THR A 139 -8.23 23.39 17.13
CA THR A 139 -7.64 24.61 17.69
C THR A 139 -8.71 25.57 18.22
N PRO A 140 -8.36 26.53 19.11
CA PRO A 140 -9.30 27.57 19.56
C PRO A 140 -9.89 28.42 18.43
N HIS A 141 -9.25 28.45 17.26
CA HIS A 141 -9.67 29.22 16.09
C HIS A 141 -10.41 28.38 15.04
N GLY A 142 -10.65 27.10 15.31
CA GLY A 142 -11.30 26.15 14.40
C GLY A 142 -10.42 24.94 14.09
N ASP A 143 -11.00 23.98 13.37
CA ASP A 143 -10.30 22.75 12.99
C ASP A 143 -9.33 23.02 11.83
N LEU A 144 -8.07 22.67 12.04
CA LEU A 144 -7.04 22.74 11.02
C LEU A 144 -6.88 21.36 10.37
N THR A 145 -7.19 21.26 9.08
CA THR A 145 -7.06 20.03 8.30
C THR A 145 -5.80 20.07 7.43
N VAL A 146 -4.96 19.04 7.54
CA VAL A 146 -3.69 18.96 6.82
C VAL A 146 -3.40 17.52 6.41
N THR A 147 -2.66 17.33 5.32
CA THR A 147 -2.16 16.02 4.90
C THR A 147 -0.80 15.78 5.54
N LEU A 148 -0.61 14.62 6.16
CA LEU A 148 0.65 14.20 6.77
C LEU A 148 1.24 13.05 5.96
N ASP A 149 2.39 13.26 5.35
CA ASP A 149 3.13 12.25 4.59
C ASP A 149 4.32 11.76 5.41
N LEU A 150 4.32 10.47 5.74
CA LEU A 150 5.32 9.85 6.61
C LEU A 150 6.13 8.80 5.85
N LYS A 151 7.42 8.76 6.15
CA LYS A 151 8.35 7.67 5.84
C LYS A 151 8.99 7.23 7.15
N GLN A 152 9.12 5.95 7.39
CA GLN A 152 9.72 5.46 8.62
C GLN A 152 10.84 4.45 8.29
N GLU A 153 11.94 4.57 9.04
CA GLU A 153 13.16 3.77 8.94
C GLU A 153 13.49 3.29 10.36
N GLY A 154 13.01 2.10 10.74
CA GLY A 154 13.06 1.62 12.12
C GLY A 154 12.24 2.52 13.06
N ASP A 155 12.83 2.94 14.18
CA ASP A 155 12.18 3.86 15.14
C ASP A 155 12.12 5.31 14.64
N LYS A 156 12.88 5.65 13.60
CA LYS A 156 13.00 7.01 13.09
C LYS A 156 11.90 7.27 12.07
N VAL A 157 11.22 8.40 12.23
CA VAL A 157 10.23 8.87 11.27
C VAL A 157 10.76 10.12 10.58
N THR A 158 10.43 10.28 9.31
CA THR A 158 10.62 11.51 8.54
C THR A 158 9.34 11.81 7.79
N GLY A 159 9.14 13.05 7.37
CA GLY A 159 7.89 13.40 6.70
C GLY A 159 7.65 14.89 6.56
N SER A 160 6.45 15.20 6.11
CA SER A 160 5.98 16.57 5.93
C SER A 160 4.50 16.69 6.22
N VAL A 161 4.12 17.85 6.75
CA VAL A 161 2.74 18.31 6.87
C VAL A 161 2.47 19.25 5.70
N SER A 162 1.41 19.02 4.93
CA SER A 162 1.03 19.84 3.79
C SER A 162 -0.41 20.34 3.87
N SER A 163 -0.60 21.58 3.40
CA SER A 163 -1.88 22.26 3.23
C SER A 163 -1.92 22.88 1.81
N GLU A 164 -3.05 23.49 1.46
CA GLU A 164 -3.20 24.24 0.19
C GLU A 164 -2.18 25.39 0.05
N THR A 165 -1.66 25.87 1.17
CA THR A 165 -0.76 27.03 1.25
C THR A 165 0.72 26.64 1.24
N GLY A 166 1.06 25.35 1.34
CA GLY A 166 2.44 24.88 1.30
C GLY A 166 2.70 23.60 2.09
N ALA A 167 3.96 23.16 2.09
CA ALA A 167 4.41 21.98 2.83
C ALA A 167 5.54 22.35 3.82
N LEU A 168 5.48 21.78 5.01
CA LEU A 168 6.43 21.98 6.10
C LEU A 168 7.02 20.63 6.52
N PRO A 169 8.34 20.51 6.67
CA PRO A 169 8.96 19.27 7.15
C PRO A 169 8.66 19.06 8.65
N ILE A 170 8.49 17.80 9.05
CA ILE A 170 8.45 17.43 10.47
C ILE A 170 9.87 17.27 11.02
N GLN A 171 10.03 17.50 12.32
CA GLN A 171 11.28 17.42 13.07
C GLN A 171 11.11 16.47 14.26
N ALA A 172 12.23 15.99 14.82
CA ALA A 172 12.24 15.16 16.04
C ALA A 172 11.23 13.99 16.02
N ALA A 173 11.02 13.39 14.84
CA ALA A 173 9.97 12.42 14.63
C ALA A 173 10.43 11.00 14.95
N SER A 174 9.64 10.29 15.77
CA SER A 174 9.92 8.93 16.20
C SER A 174 8.64 8.12 16.36
N PHE A 175 8.74 6.82 16.18
CA PHE A 175 7.65 5.89 16.38
C PHE A 175 8.11 4.67 17.18
N LYS A 176 7.53 4.46 18.36
CA LYS A 176 7.86 3.36 19.28
C LYS A 176 6.61 2.92 20.04
N GLU A 177 6.42 1.62 20.23
CA GLU A 177 5.28 1.07 21.00
C GLU A 177 3.92 1.66 20.58
N ASN A 178 3.71 1.78 19.26
CA ASN A 178 2.52 2.38 18.64
C ASN A 178 2.32 3.88 18.92
N MET A 179 3.29 4.56 19.53
CA MET A 179 3.26 6.00 19.79
C MET A 179 4.07 6.76 18.74
N LEU A 180 3.40 7.61 17.98
CA LEU A 180 4.01 8.61 17.12
C LEU A 180 4.28 9.89 17.92
N GLN A 181 5.50 10.40 17.82
CA GLN A 181 5.83 11.75 18.25
C GLN A 181 6.51 12.49 17.09
N PHE A 182 6.18 13.76 16.87
CA PHE A 182 6.96 14.65 16.01
C PHE A 182 6.72 16.12 16.34
N ASP A 183 7.66 16.98 15.91
CA ASP A 183 7.57 18.43 16.03
C ASP A 183 7.34 19.05 14.63
N VAL A 184 6.60 20.16 14.57
CA VAL A 184 6.45 20.99 13.35
C VAL A 184 6.61 22.46 13.71
N VAL A 185 7.29 23.23 12.85
CA VAL A 185 7.46 24.67 13.04
C VAL A 185 6.49 25.42 12.12
N PHE A 186 5.55 26.14 12.71
CA PHE A 186 4.53 26.91 11.99
C PHE A 186 4.46 28.33 12.56
N GLY A 187 4.52 29.35 11.70
CA GLY A 187 4.47 30.76 12.13
C GLY A 187 5.59 31.18 13.08
N GLY A 188 6.75 30.50 13.05
CA GLY A 188 7.88 30.73 13.97
C GLY A 188 7.77 30.01 15.32
N ASN A 189 6.63 29.37 15.60
CA ASN A 189 6.42 28.59 16.82
C ASN A 189 6.58 27.09 16.56
N ARG A 190 7.07 26.35 17.54
CA ARG A 190 7.20 24.88 17.47
C ARG A 190 6.02 24.23 18.18
N TYR A 191 5.40 23.27 17.50
CA TYR A 191 4.31 22.46 18.03
C TYR A 191 4.72 20.99 18.04
N ARG A 192 4.41 20.28 19.13
CA ARG A 192 4.64 18.85 19.29
C ARG A 192 3.32 18.10 19.15
N ILE A 193 3.36 16.99 18.41
CA ILE A 193 2.24 16.06 18.25
C ILE A 193 2.66 14.73 18.89
N GLU A 194 1.78 14.17 19.70
CA GLU A 194 1.90 12.82 20.30
C GLU A 194 0.60 12.05 20.04
N ALA A 195 0.68 10.89 19.41
CA ALA A 195 -0.51 10.13 18.99
C ALA A 195 -0.31 8.62 19.02
N LEU A 196 -1.32 7.92 19.52
CA LEU A 196 -1.37 6.46 19.55
C LEU A 196 -1.98 5.92 18.26
N LEU A 197 -1.31 4.94 17.65
CA LEU A 197 -1.84 4.14 16.55
C LEU A 197 -2.66 2.97 17.09
N LYS A 198 -3.96 2.98 16.79
CA LYS A 198 -4.88 1.91 17.12
C LYS A 198 -5.88 1.70 15.98
N ASP A 199 -6.09 0.45 15.58
CA ASP A 199 -7.05 0.07 14.53
C ASP A 199 -6.88 0.86 13.22
N GLY A 200 -5.62 1.18 12.85
CA GLY A 200 -5.31 1.95 11.63
C GLY A 200 -5.62 3.46 11.70
N LYS A 201 -5.90 3.98 12.89
CA LYS A 201 -6.16 5.40 13.16
C LYS A 201 -5.15 5.93 14.18
N LEU A 202 -4.67 7.14 13.95
CA LEU A 202 -3.89 7.89 14.93
C LEU A 202 -4.81 8.81 15.74
N SER A 203 -4.72 8.75 17.06
CA SER A 203 -5.45 9.63 17.97
C SER A 203 -4.52 10.14 19.06
N GLY A 204 -4.52 11.45 19.29
CA GLY A 204 -3.51 12.10 20.11
C GLY A 204 -3.83 13.55 20.44
N GLN A 205 -2.79 14.28 20.80
CA GLN A 205 -2.85 15.70 21.12
C GLN A 205 -1.70 16.45 20.48
N TRP A 206 -1.92 17.74 20.23
CA TRP A 206 -0.87 18.69 19.89
C TRP A 206 -0.66 19.65 21.06
N SER A 207 0.58 20.13 21.24
CA SER A 207 0.94 21.13 22.24
C SER A 207 1.98 22.12 21.71
N SER A 208 1.92 23.37 22.16
CA SER A 208 2.95 24.38 21.88
C SER A 208 4.18 24.14 22.76
N VAL A 209 5.37 24.06 22.16
CA VAL A 209 6.62 23.86 22.91
C VAL A 209 7.02 25.19 23.56
N GLY A 210 6.89 25.28 24.87
CA GLY A 210 7.18 26.51 25.65
C GLY A 210 5.98 27.46 25.80
N GLY A 211 4.79 27.06 25.35
CA GLY A 211 3.53 27.76 25.57
C GLY A 211 2.51 26.90 26.34
N SER A 212 1.29 27.40 26.48
CA SER A 212 0.17 26.70 27.14
C SER A 212 -0.86 26.12 26.17
N ASP A 213 -0.74 26.42 24.88
CA ASP A 213 -1.73 26.02 23.89
C ASP A 213 -1.62 24.52 23.60
N SER A 214 -2.77 23.84 23.58
CA SER A 214 -2.88 22.43 23.23
C SER A 214 -4.28 22.12 22.70
N GLY A 215 -4.41 20.96 22.04
CA GLY A 215 -5.70 20.52 21.52
C GLY A 215 -5.67 19.07 21.04
N ALA A 216 -6.85 18.56 20.71
CA ALA A 216 -6.97 17.20 20.18
C ALA A 216 -6.39 17.12 18.77
N TRP A 217 -5.76 15.99 18.46
CA TRP A 217 -5.26 15.68 17.13
C TRP A 217 -5.70 14.28 16.72
N SER A 218 -6.09 14.11 15.47
CA SER A 218 -6.37 12.78 14.93
C SER A 218 -5.98 12.68 13.47
N ALA A 219 -5.64 11.47 13.03
CA ALA A 219 -5.41 11.20 11.63
C ALA A 219 -5.91 9.82 11.23
N THR A 220 -6.51 9.73 10.05
CA THR A 220 -6.86 8.47 9.41
C THR A 220 -6.01 8.30 8.17
N ARG A 221 -5.69 7.05 7.81
CA ARG A 221 -5.04 6.79 6.52
C ARG A 221 -5.88 7.44 5.45
N LYS A 222 -5.27 8.33 4.68
CA LYS A 222 -5.92 8.86 3.49
C LYS A 222 -6.06 7.65 2.57
N ILE A 223 -7.29 7.24 2.29
CA ILE A 223 -7.56 6.33 1.17
C ILE A 223 -7.31 7.16 -0.08
N VAL A 224 -6.03 7.39 -0.37
CA VAL A 224 -5.59 7.68 -1.71
C VAL A 224 -5.88 6.39 -2.46
N ALA A 225 -6.65 6.46 -3.54
CA ALA A 225 -6.78 5.33 -4.46
C ALA A 225 -5.39 4.70 -4.64
N PRO A 226 -5.26 3.36 -4.59
CA PRO A 226 -3.96 2.72 -4.57
C PRO A 226 -3.12 3.33 -5.69
N ALA A 227 -1.97 3.91 -5.33
CA ALA A 227 -0.93 4.16 -6.31
C ALA A 227 -0.73 2.82 -7.03
N PRO A 228 -0.93 2.73 -8.36
CA PRO A 228 -0.81 1.47 -9.06
C PRO A 228 0.58 0.90 -8.77
N SER A 229 0.57 -0.27 -8.12
CA SER A 229 1.75 -1.10 -7.92
C SER A 229 2.47 -1.27 -9.24
N ALA A 230 3.79 -1.16 -9.21
CA ALA A 230 4.69 -1.21 -10.34
C ALA A 230 4.65 -2.56 -11.09
N ALA A 231 3.58 -2.81 -11.84
CA ALA A 231 3.74 -3.22 -13.22
C ALA A 231 3.94 -1.91 -13.97
N ALA A 232 5.12 -1.70 -14.57
CA ALA A 232 5.40 -0.51 -15.34
C ALA A 232 4.23 -0.24 -16.29
N ALA A 233 3.44 0.81 -16.02
CA ALA A 233 2.58 1.42 -17.00
C ALA A 233 3.55 2.04 -18.00
N SER A 234 4.11 1.22 -18.88
CA SER A 234 5.12 1.64 -19.84
C SER A 234 4.59 2.88 -20.56
N LEU A 235 5.36 3.95 -20.64
CA LEU A 235 4.98 5.12 -21.43
C LEU A 235 4.84 4.80 -22.92
N ASP A 236 5.27 3.61 -23.35
CA ASP A 236 5.08 3.10 -24.70
C ASP A 236 3.66 3.34 -25.21
N GLY A 237 3.59 4.00 -26.37
CA GLY A 237 2.33 4.21 -27.08
C GLY A 237 2.13 5.64 -27.54
N THR A 238 0.90 5.88 -27.98
CA THR A 238 0.48 7.15 -28.56
C THR A 238 -0.48 7.87 -27.62
N TRP A 239 -0.26 9.16 -27.44
CA TRP A 239 -0.92 9.98 -26.42
C TRP A 239 -1.55 11.22 -27.05
N ASN A 240 -2.86 11.39 -26.91
CA ASN A 240 -3.54 12.62 -27.30
C ASN A 240 -3.25 13.69 -26.25
N SER A 241 -2.61 14.79 -26.66
CA SER A 241 -2.05 15.80 -25.76
C SER A 241 -2.71 17.15 -25.97
N VAL A 242 -2.95 17.86 -24.88
CA VAL A 242 -3.52 19.21 -24.85
C VAL A 242 -2.68 20.07 -23.90
N ALA A 243 -2.05 21.12 -24.43
CA ALA A 243 -1.39 22.16 -23.65
C ALA A 243 -2.26 23.43 -23.65
N LEU A 244 -2.61 23.92 -22.46
CA LEU A 244 -3.31 25.18 -22.27
C LEU A 244 -2.28 26.30 -22.13
N THR A 245 -2.43 27.35 -22.92
CA THR A 245 -1.58 28.55 -22.87
C THR A 245 -2.09 29.58 -21.85
N PRO A 246 -1.23 30.51 -21.39
CA PRO A 246 -1.67 31.62 -20.54
C PRO A 246 -2.86 32.40 -21.09
N ASP A 247 -2.93 32.53 -22.41
CA ASP A 247 -3.96 33.30 -23.11
C ASP A 247 -5.29 32.52 -23.26
N GLY A 248 -5.33 31.27 -22.78
CA GLY A 248 -6.52 30.41 -22.81
C GLY A 248 -6.63 29.54 -24.06
N ASP A 249 -5.68 29.63 -24.99
CA ASP A 249 -5.66 28.79 -26.20
C ASP A 249 -5.16 27.37 -25.90
N ASN A 250 -5.74 26.39 -26.60
CA ASN A 250 -5.36 24.99 -26.53
C ASN A 250 -4.48 24.61 -27.72
N ILE A 251 -3.27 24.12 -27.42
CA ILE A 251 -2.39 23.49 -28.40
C ILE A 251 -2.60 21.98 -28.30
N VAL A 252 -3.12 21.38 -29.38
CA VAL A 252 -3.38 19.93 -29.46
C VAL A 252 -2.32 19.26 -30.32
N PHE A 253 -1.74 18.17 -29.82
CA PHE A 253 -0.74 17.39 -30.53
C PHE A 253 -0.77 15.93 -30.07
N VAL A 254 -0.08 15.07 -30.81
CA VAL A 254 0.05 13.64 -30.49
C VAL A 254 1.46 13.36 -30.00
N LEU A 255 1.61 12.70 -28.85
CA LEU A 255 2.89 12.24 -28.34
C LEU A 255 3.08 10.75 -28.65
N GLU A 256 4.13 10.43 -29.41
CA GLU A 256 4.60 9.08 -29.66
C GLU A 256 5.76 8.79 -28.71
N LEU A 257 5.57 7.93 -27.71
CA LEU A 257 6.57 7.65 -26.68
C LEU A 257 7.05 6.19 -26.73
N LYS A 258 8.33 6.00 -26.45
CA LYS A 258 8.96 4.70 -26.21
C LYS A 258 9.87 4.78 -25.00
N GLN A 259 9.65 3.91 -24.02
CA GLN A 259 10.37 3.86 -22.76
C GLN A 259 11.39 2.72 -22.74
N ALA A 260 12.60 3.01 -22.27
CA ALA A 260 13.63 2.02 -21.98
C ALA A 260 14.22 2.31 -20.58
N GLY A 261 13.68 1.66 -19.56
CA GLY A 261 14.02 1.96 -18.16
C GLY A 261 13.53 3.36 -17.77
N GLU A 262 14.43 4.20 -17.26
CA GLU A 262 14.15 5.61 -16.92
C GLU A 262 14.20 6.54 -18.14
N ASN A 263 14.84 6.11 -19.23
CA ASN A 263 14.96 6.91 -20.44
C ASN A 263 13.70 6.80 -21.29
N VAL A 264 13.25 7.95 -21.77
CA VAL A 264 12.11 8.04 -22.69
C VAL A 264 12.62 8.63 -24.00
N THR A 265 12.15 8.08 -25.11
CA THR A 265 12.37 8.62 -26.45
C THR A 265 11.01 8.86 -27.11
N GLY A 266 10.91 9.81 -28.03
CA GLY A 266 9.62 10.08 -28.62
C GLY A 266 9.57 11.33 -29.50
N ASN A 267 8.40 11.55 -30.09
CA ASN A 267 8.11 12.70 -30.92
C ASN A 267 6.78 13.32 -30.50
N ALA A 268 6.72 14.64 -30.45
CA ALA A 268 5.48 15.40 -30.48
C ALA A 268 5.11 15.66 -31.95
N VAL A 269 3.93 15.23 -32.35
CA VAL A 269 3.39 15.34 -33.71
C VAL A 269 2.28 16.38 -33.69
N ALA A 270 2.57 17.55 -34.22
CA ALA A 270 1.62 18.64 -34.42
C ALA A 270 1.27 18.75 -35.93
N PRO A 271 0.20 19.46 -36.32
CA PRO A 271 -0.19 19.60 -37.73
C PRO A 271 0.90 20.20 -38.64
N ASP A 272 1.78 21.01 -38.07
CA ASP A 272 2.87 21.73 -38.72
C ASP A 272 4.19 20.93 -38.77
N GLY A 273 4.29 19.81 -38.06
CA GLY A 273 5.46 18.93 -38.13
C GLY A 273 5.64 17.95 -36.98
N LYS A 274 6.70 17.13 -37.10
CA LYS A 274 7.18 16.23 -36.03
C LYS A 274 8.36 16.87 -35.30
N ILE A 275 8.24 17.01 -34.00
CA ILE A 275 9.24 17.61 -33.11
C ILE A 275 9.79 16.51 -32.19
N PRO A 276 11.09 16.21 -32.21
CA PRO A 276 11.67 15.22 -31.30
C PRO A 276 11.70 15.77 -29.86
N ILE A 277 11.36 14.91 -28.89
CA ILE A 277 11.54 15.24 -27.48
C ILE A 277 13.01 15.08 -27.07
N GLN A 278 13.46 15.88 -26.12
CA GLN A 278 14.83 15.90 -25.61
C GLN A 278 14.84 15.72 -24.10
N LYS A 279 15.94 15.19 -23.55
CA LYS A 279 16.16 15.02 -22.10
C LYS A 279 14.97 14.35 -21.38
N ALA A 280 14.34 13.40 -22.06
CA ALA A 280 13.11 12.81 -21.58
C ALA A 280 13.38 11.68 -20.58
N THR A 281 12.82 11.80 -19.38
CA THR A 281 12.99 10.84 -18.28
C THR A 281 11.64 10.49 -17.65
N PHE A 282 11.53 9.26 -17.16
CA PHE A 282 10.38 8.80 -16.40
C PHE A 282 10.83 8.11 -15.12
N VAL A 283 10.68 8.83 -14.02
CA VAL A 283 11.14 8.40 -12.69
C VAL A 283 10.02 8.70 -11.69
N ASN A 284 9.70 7.75 -10.81
CA ASN A 284 8.66 7.90 -9.79
C ASN A 284 7.30 8.38 -10.34
N SER A 285 6.89 7.84 -11.50
CA SER A 285 5.66 8.23 -12.22
C SER A 285 5.62 9.68 -12.72
N VAL A 286 6.76 10.37 -12.74
CA VAL A 286 6.90 11.72 -13.29
C VAL A 286 7.60 11.63 -14.64
N LEU A 287 6.90 12.02 -15.70
CA LEU A 287 7.48 12.25 -17.02
C LEU A 287 8.01 13.68 -17.08
N THR A 288 9.30 13.83 -17.38
CA THR A 288 9.91 15.12 -17.71
C THR A 288 10.49 15.05 -19.11
N PHE A 289 10.29 16.05 -19.95
CA PHE A 289 10.98 16.17 -21.24
C PHE A 289 11.02 17.63 -21.71
N ASP A 290 11.98 17.92 -22.59
CA ASP A 290 12.13 19.22 -23.23
C ASP A 290 11.70 19.11 -24.71
N ILE A 291 11.03 20.13 -25.24
CA ILE A 291 10.75 20.29 -26.68
C ILE A 291 11.23 21.64 -27.15
N GLN A 292 11.69 21.71 -28.39
CA GLN A 292 12.00 22.98 -29.05
C GLN A 292 10.86 23.33 -30.01
N TYR A 293 10.21 24.45 -29.78
CA TYR A 293 9.07 24.91 -30.56
C TYR A 293 9.19 26.42 -30.80
N SER A 294 9.00 26.85 -32.06
CA SER A 294 9.10 28.27 -32.47
C SER A 294 10.38 28.98 -32.00
N GLY A 295 11.53 28.27 -32.00
CA GLY A 295 12.82 28.82 -31.57
C GLY A 295 13.06 28.85 -30.05
N SER A 296 12.06 28.53 -29.23
CA SER A 296 12.15 28.46 -27.77
C SER A 296 12.18 27.01 -27.28
N THR A 297 12.79 26.78 -26.11
CA THR A 297 12.79 25.47 -25.44
C THR A 297 11.81 25.48 -24.28
N TYR A 298 10.90 24.51 -24.28
CA TYR A 298 9.89 24.31 -23.25
C TYR A 298 10.14 23.00 -22.52
N ARG A 299 10.07 23.03 -21.19
CA ARG A 299 10.10 21.84 -20.33
C ARG A 299 8.68 21.46 -19.96
N ILE A 300 8.36 20.19 -20.12
CA ILE A 300 7.10 19.59 -19.69
C ILE A 300 7.42 18.66 -18.51
N GLN A 301 6.64 18.77 -17.44
CA GLN A 301 6.70 17.84 -16.31
C GLN A 301 5.27 17.41 -15.94
N ALA A 302 5.03 16.10 -15.90
CA ALA A 302 3.70 15.56 -15.61
C ALA A 302 3.74 14.29 -14.80
N ASN A 303 2.73 14.13 -13.95
CA ASN A 303 2.48 12.91 -13.21
C ASN A 303 1.60 11.98 -14.04
N MET A 304 1.89 10.69 -13.99
CA MET A 304 1.09 9.64 -14.60
C MET A 304 0.16 9.02 -13.57
N GLU A 305 -1.14 9.12 -13.82
CA GLU A 305 -2.19 8.50 -13.00
C GLU A 305 -3.19 7.79 -13.92
N SER A 306 -3.40 6.49 -13.73
CA SER A 306 -4.46 5.70 -14.39
C SER A 306 -4.52 5.85 -15.93
N GLY A 307 -3.37 5.91 -16.62
CA GLY A 307 -3.32 6.04 -18.09
C GLY A 307 -3.56 7.46 -18.61
N LYS A 308 -3.47 8.47 -17.74
CA LYS A 308 -3.50 9.90 -18.04
C LYS A 308 -2.23 10.56 -17.51
N LEU A 309 -1.69 11.50 -18.26
CA LEU A 309 -0.62 12.39 -17.84
C LEU A 309 -1.22 13.76 -17.54
N THR A 310 -0.90 14.32 -16.37
CA THR A 310 -1.32 15.69 -15.98
C THR A 310 -0.12 16.43 -15.42
N GLY A 311 0.11 17.63 -15.92
CA GLY A 311 1.35 18.33 -15.66
C GLY A 311 1.31 19.80 -16.01
N LYS A 312 2.50 20.39 -16.01
CA LYS A 312 2.73 21.77 -16.41
C LYS A 312 3.85 21.82 -17.44
N TRP A 313 3.80 22.85 -18.26
CA TRP A 313 4.91 23.21 -19.13
C TRP A 313 5.43 24.61 -18.75
N SER A 314 6.71 24.85 -18.98
CA SER A 314 7.36 26.14 -18.78
C SER A 314 8.44 26.40 -19.81
N ALA A 315 8.58 27.66 -20.25
CA ALA A 315 9.72 28.08 -21.05
C ALA A 315 11.00 28.08 -20.20
N ILE A 316 12.08 27.44 -20.67
CA ILE A 316 13.34 27.34 -19.90
C ILE A 316 14.03 28.70 -19.75
N ASN A 317 13.90 29.58 -20.75
CA ASN A 317 14.48 30.93 -20.76
C ASN A 317 13.40 32.03 -20.84
N GLY A 318 12.16 31.70 -20.48
CA GLY A 318 11.02 32.62 -20.55
C GLY A 318 10.22 32.65 -19.25
N GLN A 319 9.08 33.33 -19.26
CA GLN A 319 8.11 33.33 -18.15
C GLN A 319 6.80 32.62 -18.52
N GLU A 320 6.70 32.13 -19.77
CA GLU A 320 5.53 31.40 -20.24
C GLU A 320 5.42 30.07 -19.50
N THR A 321 4.24 29.82 -18.96
CA THR A 321 3.91 28.54 -18.31
C THR A 321 2.47 28.19 -18.63
N GLY A 322 2.12 26.91 -18.51
CA GLY A 322 0.74 26.50 -18.68
C GLY A 322 0.49 25.10 -18.18
N SER A 323 -0.75 24.67 -18.30
CA SER A 323 -1.16 23.32 -17.91
C SER A 323 -1.05 22.38 -19.11
N TRP A 324 -0.71 21.13 -18.85
CA TRP A 324 -0.64 20.09 -19.86
C TRP A 324 -1.38 18.84 -19.40
N SER A 325 -2.09 18.20 -20.33
CA SER A 325 -2.68 16.89 -20.08
C SER A 325 -2.56 16.01 -21.32
N ALA A 326 -2.42 14.69 -21.11
CA ALA A 326 -2.50 13.72 -22.18
C ALA A 326 -3.21 12.43 -21.76
N THR A 327 -3.93 11.82 -22.69
CA THR A 327 -4.61 10.53 -22.53
C THR A 327 -4.13 9.55 -23.58
N ARG A 328 -4.04 8.26 -23.25
CA ARG A 328 -3.71 7.24 -24.25
C ARG A 328 -4.72 7.29 -25.39
N LYS A 329 -4.22 7.28 -26.62
CA LYS A 329 -5.04 7.06 -27.80
C LYS A 329 -5.46 5.60 -27.81
N SER A 330 -6.75 5.33 -27.63
CA SER A 330 -7.30 3.98 -27.80
C SER A 330 -7.02 3.48 -29.23
N PRO A 331 -6.76 2.17 -29.42
CA PRO A 331 -6.61 1.57 -30.74
C PRO A 331 -7.80 1.83 -31.66
#